data_AF-A0A5D4U5Z5-F1
#
_entry.id   AF-A0A5D4U5Z5-F1
#
_cell.length_a   1.000
_cell.length_b   1.000
_cell.length_c   1.000
_cell.angle_alpha   90.00
_cell.angle_beta   90.00
_cell.angle_gamma   90.00
#
_symmetry.space_group_name_H-M   'P 1'
#
loop_
_entity.id
_entity.type
_entity.pdbx_description
1 polymer ?
#
loop_
_entity_poly.entity_id
_entity_poly.type
_entity_poly.pdbx_seq_one_letter_code
_entity_poly.pdbx_strand_id
1 'polypeptide(L)' 'MKKRLAVAISVSILVFILALWFLSGNYSEIEQLTRILIALGGTILSGVITYFLFPENERKI' A
#
# COMPACT_ATOMS: atom_id res chain seq x y z
N MET A 1 7.07 -7.59 -16.91
CA MET A 1 6.09 -6.90 -16.05
C MET A 1 5.85 -7.57 -14.69
N LYS A 2 6.16 -8.86 -14.50
CA LYS A 2 5.72 -9.64 -13.33
C LYS A 2 6.42 -9.26 -12.02
N LYS A 3 7.71 -8.91 -12.05
CA LYS A 3 8.49 -8.64 -10.83
C LYS A 3 8.10 -7.31 -10.17
N ARG A 4 8.04 -6.24 -10.96
CA ARG A 4 7.59 -4.92 -10.50
C ARG A 4 6.19 -4.97 -9.88
N LEU A 5 5.24 -5.60 -10.58
CA LEU A 5 3.87 -5.73 -10.09
C LEU A 5 3.81 -6.57 -8.81
N ALA A 6 4.60 -7.65 -8.71
CA ALA A 6 4.68 -8.44 -7.49
C ALA A 6 5.15 -7.59 -6.30
N VAL A 7 6.20 -6.79 -6.47
CA VAL A 7 6.70 -5.88 -5.41
C VAL A 7 5.63 -4.85 -5.04
N ALA A 8 5.00 -4.20 -6.02
CA ALA A 8 3.95 -3.21 -5.76
C ALA A 8 2.74 -3.81 -5.02
N ILE A 9 2.30 -5.01 -5.39
CA ILE A 9 1.21 -5.71 -4.71
C ILE A 9 1.61 -6.09 -3.27
N SER A 10 2.81 -6.64 -3.07
CA SER A 10 3.30 -6.97 -1.72
C SER A 10 3.35 -5.75 -0.81
N VAL A 11 3.85 -4.60 -1.30
CA VAL A 11 3.84 -3.34 -0.55
C VAL A 11 2.42 -2.88 -0.28
N SER A 12 1.53 -2.96 -1.25
CA SER A 12 0.13 -2.53 -1.11
C SER A 12 -0.60 -3.29 0.01
N ILE A 13 -0.43 -4.62 0.06
CA ILE A 13 -1.01 -5.48 1.11
C ILE A 13 -0.45 -5.09 2.48
N LEU A 14 0.88 -4.92 2.58
CA LEU A 14 1.53 -4.54 3.83
C LEU A 14 1.00 -3.19 4.35
N VAL A 15 0.93 -2.20 3.47
CA VAL A 15 0.43 -0.86 3.82
C VAL A 15 -1.03 -0.91 4.27
N PHE A 16 -1.87 -1.70 3.59
CA PHE A 16 -3.28 -1.82 3.96
C PHE A 16 -3.47 -2.37 5.39
N ILE A 17 -2.75 -3.45 5.70
CA ILE A 17 -2.81 -4.09 7.03
C ILE A 17 -2.31 -3.12 8.11
N LEU A 18 -1.18 -2.46 7.87
CA LEU A 18 -0.61 -1.50 8.82
C LEU A 18 -1.51 -0.28 9.02
N ALA A 19 -2.11 0.25 7.95
CA ALA A 19 -3.03 1.37 8.02
C ALA A 19 -4.29 1.01 8.83
N LEU A 20 -4.89 -0.17 8.59
CA LEU A 20 -6.04 -0.63 9.35
C LEU A 20 -5.71 -0.87 10.83
N TRP A 21 -4.55 -1.48 11.12
CA TRP A 21 -4.11 -1.68 12.50
C TRP A 21 -3.89 -0.35 13.21
N PHE A 22 -3.22 0.59 12.56
CA PHE A 22 -2.96 1.93 13.08
C PHE A 22 -4.27 2.71 13.33
N LEU A 23 -5.19 2.71 12.37
CA LEU A 23 -6.48 3.40 12.50
C LEU A 23 -7.37 2.75 13.56
N SER A 24 -7.37 1.43 13.69
CA SER A 24 -8.19 0.74 14.70
C SER A 24 -7.67 0.99 16.12
N GLY A 25 -6.35 1.07 16.31
CA GLY A 25 -5.74 1.31 17.61
C GLY A 25 -5.75 2.78 18.05
N ASN A 26 -5.60 3.72 17.11
CA ASN A 26 -5.41 5.15 17.43
C ASN A 26 -6.63 6.03 17.12
N TYR A 27 -7.57 5.53 16.31
CA TYR A 27 -8.74 6.29 15.85
C TYR A 27 -10.00 5.43 15.91
N SER A 28 -10.23 4.85 17.10
CA SER A 28 -11.35 3.92 17.33
C SER A 28 -12.73 4.58 17.19
N GLU A 29 -12.80 5.89 17.38
CA GLU A 29 -13.98 6.75 17.24
C GLU A 29 -14.46 6.94 15.79
N ILE A 30 -13.59 6.71 14.80
CA ILE A 30 -13.96 6.79 13.38
C ILE A 30 -14.74 5.54 12.99
N GLU A 31 -15.84 5.69 12.24
CA GLU A 31 -16.60 4.53 11.74
C GLU A 31 -15.70 3.56 10.93
N GLN A 32 -15.95 2.26 11.06
CA GLN A 32 -15.14 1.21 10.42
C GLN A 32 -15.04 1.38 8.90
N LEU A 33 -16.15 1.70 8.23
CA LEU A 33 -16.15 1.89 6.77
C LEU A 33 -15.24 3.04 6.37
N THR A 34 -15.30 4.16 7.09
CA THR A 34 -14.44 5.32 6.88
C THR A 34 -12.96 4.98 7.08
N ARG A 35 -12.61 4.21 8.11
CA ARG A 35 -11.22 3.72 8.30
C ARG A 35 -10.73 2.86 7.14
N ILE A 36 -11.59 1.99 6.59
CA ILE A 36 -11.27 1.17 5.43
C ILE A 36 -11.00 2.04 4.20
N LEU A 37 -11.83 3.06 3.95
CA LEU A 37 -11.64 3.99 2.83
C LEU A 37 -10.34 4.78 2.96
N ILE A 38 -9.98 5.23 4.16
CA ILE A 38 -8.70 5.91 4.43
C ILE A 38 -7.52 4.95 4.15
N ALA A 39 -7.58 3.72 4.67
CA ALA A 39 -6.55 2.71 4.44
C ALA A 39 -6.41 2.39 2.94
N LEU A 40 -7.51 2.26 2.21
CA LEU A 40 -7.50 2.05 0.75
C LEU A 40 -6.80 3.20 0.01
N GLY A 41 -7.07 4.45 0.39
CA GLY A 41 -6.39 5.62 -0.19
C GLY A 41 -4.88 5.56 -0.01
N GLY A 42 -4.41 5.27 1.21
CA GLY A 42 -2.99 5.10 1.50
C GLY A 42 -2.35 3.95 0.72
N THR A 43 -3.04 2.80 0.67
CA THR A 43 -2.59 1.62 -0.07
C THR A 43 -2.43 1.88 -1.57
N ILE A 44 -3.41 2.53 -2.21
CA ILE A 44 -3.34 2.84 -3.65
C ILE A 44 -2.15 3.77 -3.93
N LEU A 45 -1.99 4.83 -3.14
CA LEU A 45 -0.88 5.76 -3.30
C LEU A 45 0.48 5.06 -3.15
N SER A 46 0.64 4.24 -2.11
CA SER A 46 1.88 3.48 -1.90
C SER A 46 2.16 2.50 -3.04
N GLY A 47 1.15 1.75 -3.51
CA GLY A 47 1.31 0.83 -4.63
C GLY A 47 1.75 1.50 -5.92
N VAL A 48 1.17 2.68 -6.23
CA VAL A 48 1.57 3.50 -7.38
C VAL A 48 3.02 3.97 -7.24
N ILE A 49 3.40 4.50 -6.08
CA ILE A 49 4.78 4.94 -5.81
C ILE A 49 5.76 3.77 -5.98
N THR A 50 5.47 2.60 -5.39
CA THR A 50 6.31 1.41 -5.52
C THR A 50 6.45 0.95 -6.97
N TYR A 51 5.37 1.00 -7.75
CA TYR A 51 5.42 0.67 -9.16
C TYR A 51 6.39 1.59 -9.93
N PHE A 52 6.39 2.88 -9.65
CA PHE A 52 7.34 3.82 -10.29
C PHE A 52 8.77 3.65 -9.78
N LEU A 53 8.97 3.32 -8.50
CA LEU A 53 10.29 3.17 -7.88
C LEU A 53 11.07 1.91 -8.33
N PHE A 54 10.38 0.83 -8.70
CA PHE A 54 11.03 -0.43 -9.10
C PHE A 54 10.86 -0.68 -10.62
N PRO A 55 11.57 0.07 -11.49
CA PRO A 55 11.51 -0.12 -12.93
C PRO A 55 12.13 -1.47 -13.33
N GLU A 56 11.56 -2.09 -14.35
CA GLU A 56 11.91 -3.45 -14.75
C GLU A 56 13.26 -3.59 -15.44
N ASN A 57 13.82 -2.45 -15.87
CA ASN A 57 15.12 -2.36 -16.53
C ASN A 57 16.16 -1.87 -15.52
N GLU A 58 16.43 -2.68 -14.50
CA GLU A 58 17.75 -2.63 -13.87
C GLU A 58 18.74 -3.07 -14.95
N ARG A 59 19.45 -2.11 -15.56
CA ARG A 59 20.64 -2.44 -16.37
C ARG A 59 21.52 -3.28 -15.47
N LYS A 60 21.64 -4.57 -15.78
CA LYS A 60 22.70 -5.41 -15.22
C LYS A 60 24.02 -4.79 -15.69
N ILE A 61 24.63 -4.00 -14.82
CA ILE A 61 26.01 -3.54 -14.98
C ILE A 61 26.92 -4.74 -14.75
#